data_AF-A0A158NGH0-F1
#
_entry.id   AF-A0A158NGH0-F1
#
_cell.length_a   1.000
_cell.length_b   1.000
_cell.length_c   1.000
_cell.angle_alpha   90.00
_cell.angle_beta   90.00
_cell.angle_gamma   90.00
#
_symmetry.space_group_name_H-M   'P 1'
#
loop_
_entity.id
_entity.type
_entity.pdbx_description
1 polymer ?
#
loop_
_entity_poly.entity_id
_entity_poly.type
_entity_poly.pdbx_seq_one_letter_code
_entity_poly.pdbx_strand_id
1 'polypeptide(L)'
;MYAISIILYLFLTNNIGQNIINHNNYVFSTAYNVQWYRAPLRIQRMILFLLQRETKVFTLNVGGLFNASMECFATLIKTSVSYFTVIYSTL
;
A
#
# COMPACT_ATOMS: atom_id res chain seq x y z
N MET A 1 11.89 21.26 -11.27
CA MET A 1 11.91 21.29 -9.78
C MET A 1 10.62 20.75 -9.17
N TYR A 2 9.43 21.24 -9.57
CA TYR A 2 8.14 20.76 -9.05
C TYR A 2 7.82 19.27 -9.31
N ALA A 3 8.08 18.76 -10.52
CA ALA A 3 7.82 17.37 -10.86
C ALA A 3 8.62 16.38 -9.98
N ILE A 4 9.89 16.68 -9.73
CA ILE A 4 10.77 15.87 -8.85
C ILE A 4 10.23 15.87 -7.41
N SER A 5 9.78 17.01 -6.92
CA SER A 5 9.18 17.11 -5.58
C SER A 5 7.90 16.26 -5.45
N ILE A 6 7.04 16.25 -6.47
CA ILE A 6 5.80 15.46 -6.48
C ILE A 6 6.12 13.96 -6.53
N ILE A 7 7.09 13.57 -7.34
CA ILE A 7 7.53 12.17 -7.46
C ILE A 7 8.12 11.68 -6.13
N LEU A 8 8.97 12.49 -5.48
CA LEU A 8 9.53 12.17 -4.15
C LEU A 8 8.43 12.03 -3.09
N TYR A 9 7.45 12.93 -3.09
CA TYR A 9 6.35 12.88 -2.14
C TYR A 9 5.47 11.63 -2.32
N LEU A 10 5.15 11.29 -3.57
CA LEU A 10 4.42 10.07 -3.91
C LEU A 10 5.21 8.81 -3.54
N PHE A 11 6.52 8.81 -3.78
CA PHE A 11 7.40 7.70 -3.43
C PHE A 11 7.47 7.48 -1.92
N LEU A 12 7.71 8.54 -1.13
CA LEU A 12 7.76 8.48 0.32
C LEU A 12 6.44 7.98 0.92
N THR A 13 5.32 8.51 0.44
CA THR A 13 3.98 8.12 0.91
C THR A 13 3.69 6.64 0.60
N ASN A 14 4.00 6.18 -0.62
CA ASN A 14 3.83 4.77 -0.98
C ASN A 14 4.75 3.85 -0.17
N ASN A 15 5.99 4.26 0.07
CA ASN A 15 6.97 3.45 0.81
C ASN A 15 6.58 3.31 2.29
N ILE A 16 6.12 4.40 2.92
CA ILE A 16 5.58 4.37 4.29
C ILE A 16 4.34 3.47 4.35
N GLY A 17 3.41 3.60 3.39
CA GLY A 17 2.23 2.75 3.31
C GLY A 17 2.56 1.26 3.20
N GLN A 18 3.51 0.91 2.32
CA GLN A 18 3.99 -0.46 2.15
C GLN A 18 4.67 -1.01 3.42
N ASN A 19 5.50 -0.20 4.09
CA ASN A 19 6.16 -0.63 5.31
C ASN A 19 5.16 -0.90 6.45
N ILE A 20 4.12 -0.07 6.57
CA ILE A 20 3.03 -0.28 7.55
C ILE A 20 2.28 -1.58 7.24
N ILE A 21 1.93 -1.83 5.97
CA ILE A 21 1.24 -3.05 5.54
C ILE A 21 2.09 -4.29 5.83
N ASN A 22 3.38 -4.27 5.47
CA ASN A 22 4.28 -5.39 5.74
C ASN A 22 4.44 -5.66 7.24
N HIS A 23 4.56 -4.62 8.05
CA HIS A 23 4.66 -4.77 9.50
C HIS A 23 3.36 -5.35 10.08
N ASN A 24 2.20 -4.88 9.60
CA ASN A 24 0.91 -5.41 10.03
C ASN A 24 0.73 -6.87 9.62
N ASN A 25 1.13 -7.24 8.40
CA ASN A 25 1.14 -8.63 7.92
C ASN A 25 2.02 -9.54 8.77
N TYR A 26 3.18 -9.05 9.22
CA TYR A 26 4.07 -9.79 10.11
C TYR A 26 3.43 -10.01 11.48
N VAL A 27 2.88 -8.95 12.09
CA VAL A 27 2.16 -9.03 13.37
C VAL A 27 0.97 -9.98 13.25
N PHE A 28 0.23 -9.91 12.15
CA PHE A 28 -0.88 -10.79 11.84
C PHE A 28 -0.46 -12.26 11.71
N SER A 29 0.60 -12.54 10.95
CA SER A 29 1.13 -13.90 10.78
C SER A 29 1.55 -14.48 12.13
N THR A 30 2.20 -13.67 12.96
CA THR A 30 2.65 -14.07 14.29
C THR A 30 1.45 -14.31 15.24
N ALA A 31 0.43 -13.45 15.19
CA ALA A 31 -0.81 -13.60 15.97
C ALA A 31 -1.65 -14.82 15.53
N TYR A 32 -1.64 -15.14 14.24
CA TYR A 32 -2.30 -16.33 13.68
C TYR A 32 -1.59 -17.62 14.10
N ASN A 33 -0.25 -17.60 14.16
CA ASN A 33 0.57 -18.76 14.54
C ASN A 33 0.55 -19.02 16.06
N VAL A 34 0.25 -18.00 16.87
CA VAL A 34 -0.04 -18.15 18.30
C VAL A 34 -1.36 -18.88 18.50
N GLN A 35 -1.49 -19.63 19.60
CA GLN A 35 -2.74 -20.29 20.03
C GLN A 35 -3.79 -19.24 20.46
N TRP A 36 -4.27 -18.42 19.51
CA TRP A 36 -5.24 -17.34 19.73
C TRP A 36 -6.56 -17.85 20.33
N TYR A 37 -6.90 -19.12 20.10
CA TYR A 37 -8.06 -19.80 20.69
C TYR A 37 -7.96 -20.01 22.21
N ARG A 38 -6.76 -19.90 22.79
CA ARG A 38 -6.52 -19.93 24.24
C ARG A 38 -6.41 -18.53 24.86
N ALA A 39 -6.38 -17.48 24.04
CA ALA A 39 -6.33 -16.11 24.53
C ALA A 39 -7.72 -15.65 25.03
N PRO A 40 -7.79 -14.63 25.90
CA PRO A 40 -9.05 -14.05 26.35
C PRO A 40 -9.94 -13.62 25.17
N LEU A 41 -11.27 -13.74 25.33
CA LEU A 41 -12.30 -13.38 24.34
C LEU A 41 -12.10 -11.99 23.70
N ARG A 42 -11.53 -11.04 24.47
CA ARG A 42 -11.23 -9.68 23.98
C ARG A 42 -10.15 -9.67 22.90
N ILE A 43 -9.08 -10.45 23.08
CA ILE A 43 -7.97 -10.58 22.11
C ILE A 43 -8.44 -11.36 20.90
N GLN A 44 -9.22 -12.42 21.13
CA GLN A 44 -9.83 -13.24 20.07
C GLN A 44 -10.70 -12.41 19.11
N ARG A 45 -11.57 -11.54 19.66
CA ARG A 45 -12.37 -10.60 18.87
C ARG A 45 -11.51 -9.59 18.13
N MET A 46 -10.45 -9.08 18.76
CA MET A 46 -9.50 -8.16 18.10
C MET A 46 -8.81 -8.81 16.89
N ILE A 47 -8.37 -10.06 17.01
CA ILE A 47 -7.74 -10.81 15.91
C ILE A 47 -8.75 -11.08 14.78
N LEU A 48 -9.99 -11.46 15.10
CA LEU A 48 -11.06 -11.61 14.11
C LEU A 48 -11.36 -10.30 13.37
N PHE A 49 -11.40 -9.17 14.08
CA PHE A 49 -11.56 -7.86 13.46
C PHE A 49 -10.38 -7.49 12.56
N LEU A 50 -9.14 -7.82 12.96
CA LEU A 50 -7.96 -7.63 12.13
C LEU A 50 -8.00 -8.50 10.88
N LEU A 51 -8.34 -9.79 10.99
CA LEU A 51 -8.59 -10.72 9.86
C LEU A 51 -9.63 -10.17 8.88
N GLN A 52 -10.76 -9.70 9.39
CA GLN A 52 -11.84 -9.14 8.58
C GLN A 52 -11.48 -7.77 7.97
N ARG A 53 -10.61 -7.01 8.63
CA ARG A 53 -10.13 -5.71 8.15
C ARG A 53 -9.02 -5.83 7.11
N GLU A 54 -8.10 -6.77 7.25
CA GLU A 54 -6.99 -7.01 6.30
C GLU A 54 -7.45 -7.67 5.00
N THR A 55 -8.53 -8.45 5.05
CA THR A 55 -9.21 -8.94 3.82
C THR A 55 -9.82 -7.78 3.01
N LYS A 56 -10.20 -6.68 3.67
CA LYS A 56 -10.30 -5.38 3.02
C LYS A 56 -8.88 -4.82 2.89
N VAL A 57 -8.17 -5.30 1.86
CA VAL A 57 -6.87 -4.80 1.40
C VAL A 57 -6.77 -3.32 1.76
N PHE A 58 -5.74 -2.94 2.53
CA PHE A 58 -5.50 -1.57 2.98
C PHE A 58 -5.18 -0.70 1.76
N THR A 59 -6.21 -0.44 0.97
CA THR A 59 -6.21 0.33 -0.25
C THR A 59 -6.37 1.76 0.22
N LEU A 60 -5.23 2.42 0.44
CA LEU A 60 -5.21 3.87 0.47
C LEU A 60 -5.62 4.34 -0.91
N ASN A 61 -6.94 4.44 -1.09
CA ASN A 61 -7.57 4.79 -2.33
C ASN A 61 -7.53 6.31 -2.41
N VAL A 62 -6.54 6.87 -3.11
CA VAL A 62 -6.40 8.32 -3.25
C VAL A 62 -7.49 8.77 -4.22
N GLY A 63 -8.55 9.38 -3.68
CA GLY A 63 -9.66 9.93 -4.46
C GLY A 63 -10.56 8.90 -5.15
N GLY A 64 -10.53 7.62 -4.75
CA GLY A 64 -11.38 6.57 -5.33
C GLY A 64 -10.96 6.06 -6.72
N LEU A 65 -9.88 6.63 -7.28
CA LEU A 65 -9.40 6.35 -8.64
C LEU A 65 -8.17 5.46 -8.67
N PHE A 66 -7.32 5.51 -7.63
CA PHE A 66 -6.04 4.81 -7.63
C PHE A 66 -5.68 4.22 -6.26
N ASN A 67 -5.31 2.94 -6.31
CA ASN A 67 -4.67 2.25 -5.21
C ASN A 67 -3.26 2.81 -5.01
N ALA A 68 -2.96 3.37 -3.84
CA ALA A 68 -1.59 3.70 -3.47
C ALA A 68 -0.79 2.39 -3.25
N SER A 69 -0.27 1.83 -4.34
CA SER A 69 0.68 0.72 -4.32
C SER A 69 1.96 1.11 -5.07
N MET A 70 3.07 0.46 -4.69
CA MET A 70 4.36 0.62 -5.36
C MET A 70 4.25 0.28 -6.87
N GLU A 71 3.43 -0.71 -7.21
CA GLU A 71 3.14 -1.09 -8.60
C GLU A 71 2.40 0.03 -9.36
N CYS A 72 1.41 0.66 -8.73
CA CYS A 72 0.69 1.79 -9.34
C CYS A 72 1.64 2.96 -9.62
N PHE A 73 2.52 3.28 -8.66
CA PHE A 73 3.57 4.29 -8.85
C PHE A 73 4.51 3.95 -10.01
N ALA A 74 5.01 2.72 -10.08
CA ALA A 74 5.88 2.27 -11.17
C ALA A 74 5.20 2.38 -12.54
N THR A 75 3.90 2.07 -12.60
CA THR A 75 3.10 2.16 -13.82
C THR A 75 2.90 3.61 -14.24
N LEU A 76 2.59 4.51 -13.31
CA LEU A 76 2.47 5.96 -13.54
C LEU A 76 3.76 6.59 -14.07
N ILE A 77 4.91 6.19 -13.52
CA ILE A 77 6.21 6.68 -14.00
C ILE A 77 6.47 6.17 -15.41
N LYS A 78 6.23 4.87 -15.68
CA LYS A 78 6.39 4.29 -17.03
C LYS A 78 5.52 4.99 -18.07
N THR A 79 4.25 5.21 -17.78
CA THR A 79 3.34 5.90 -18.72
C THR A 79 3.76 7.35 -18.92
N SER A 80 4.16 8.06 -17.86
CA SER A 80 4.66 9.43 -17.96
C SER A 80 5.89 9.53 -18.87
N VAL A 81 6.88 8.66 -18.67
CA VAL A 81 8.08 8.60 -19.53
C VAL A 81 7.71 8.24 -20.97
N SER A 82 6.79 7.28 -21.17
CA SER A 82 6.33 6.90 -22.50
C SER A 82 5.67 8.06 -23.25
N TYR A 83 4.79 8.83 -22.59
CA TYR A 83 4.20 10.03 -23.18
C TYR A 83 5.26 11.09 -23.51
N PHE A 84 6.22 11.30 -22.62
CA PHE A 84 7.35 12.20 -22.88
C PHE A 84 8.12 11.79 -24.14
N THR A 85 8.46 10.51 -24.27
CA THR A 85 9.17 9.99 -25.44
C THR A 85 8.35 10.16 -26.72
N VAL A 86 7.05 9.86 -26.68
CA VAL A 86 6.16 10.04 -27.84
C VAL A 86 6.16 11.50 -28.29
N ILE A 87 5.89 12.43 -27.37
CA ILE A 87 5.89 13.87 -27.68
C ILE A 87 7.24 14.32 -28.24
N TYR A 88 8.35 13.85 -27.67
CA TYR A 88 9.69 14.17 -28.16
C TYR A 88 9.97 13.58 -29.55
N SER A 89 9.35 12.46 -29.91
CA SER A 89 9.51 11.83 -31.22
C SER A 89 8.61 12.44 -32.31
N THR A 90 7.50 13.09 -31.92
CA THR A 90 6.61 13.81 -32.86
C THR A 90 6.94 15.29 -33.02
N LEU A 91 7.72 15.87 -32.09
CA LEU A 91 8.37 17.18 -32.24
C LEU A 91 9.68 17.04 -33.03
#